data_AF-L8G1J1-F1
#
_entry.id   AF-L8G1J1-F1
#
_cell.length_a   1.000
_cell.length_b   1.000
_cell.length_c   1.000
_cell.angle_alpha   90.00
_cell.angle_beta   90.00
_cell.angle_gamma   90.00
#
_symmetry.space_group_name_H-M   'P 1'
#
loop_
_entity.id
_entity.type
_entity.pdbx_description
1 polymer ?
#
loop_
_entity_poly.entity_id
_entity_poly.type
_entity_poly.pdbx_seq_one_letter_code
_entity_poly.pdbx_strand_id
1 'polypeptide(L)'
;MSAPATADFDFGFPSTPTEFQKNLMRFAFVNPLKKKEGWSTEYGRPDLAYMLKEMATGGADGCGILGRRTCVFVCGPPAMRIDVANAVAGLQADIWGDGSKDEIFLHTENYAI
;
A
#
# COMPACT_ATOMS: atom_id res chain seq x y z
N MET A 1 66.02 -8.07 15.85
CA MET A 1 64.62 -8.52 15.85
C MET A 1 63.75 -7.28 15.95
N SER A 2 63.18 -6.83 14.83
CA SER A 2 62.39 -5.59 14.75
C SER A 2 60.95 -5.97 14.42
N ALA A 3 60.00 -5.54 15.25
CA ALA A 3 58.57 -5.77 15.06
C ALA A 3 58.02 -4.78 14.01
N PRO A 4 57.11 -5.18 13.11
CA PRO A 4 56.44 -4.23 12.24
C PRO A 4 55.32 -3.54 13.04
N ALA A 5 55.37 -2.21 13.08
CA ALA A 5 54.27 -1.39 13.56
C ALA A 5 53.13 -1.45 12.53
N THR A 6 52.04 -2.13 12.86
CA THR A 6 50.77 -2.00 12.16
C THR A 6 50.18 -0.65 12.57
N ALA A 7 50.32 0.36 11.71
CA ALA A 7 49.64 1.63 11.89
C ALA A 7 48.14 1.40 11.65
N ASP A 8 47.35 1.43 12.72
CA ASP A 8 45.89 1.52 12.65
C ASP A 8 45.51 2.89 12.08
N PHE A 9 45.35 2.94 10.75
CA PHE A 9 44.79 4.10 10.06
C PHE A 9 43.28 4.13 10.26
N ASP A 10 42.83 4.80 11.32
CA ASP A 10 41.43 5.17 11.51
C ASP A 10 41.12 6.42 10.68
N PHE A 11 40.70 6.21 9.44
CA PHE A 11 40.19 7.27 8.59
C PHE A 11 38.78 7.58 9.09
N GLY A 12 38.64 8.65 9.89
CA GLY A 12 37.45 9.04 10.68
C GLY A 12 36.13 9.24 9.92
N PHE A 13 35.71 8.24 9.15
CA PHE A 13 34.39 8.11 8.60
C PHE A 13 33.47 7.60 9.71
N PRO A 14 32.41 8.34 10.08
CA PRO A 14 31.38 7.76 10.94
C PRO A 14 30.83 6.52 10.24
N SER A 15 30.73 5.41 10.98
CA SER A 15 30.27 4.10 10.48
C SER A 15 29.06 4.32 9.57
N THR A 16 29.24 4.16 8.25
CA THR A 16 28.16 4.41 7.30
C THR A 16 26.98 3.52 7.70
N PRO A 17 25.84 4.11 8.12
CA PRO A 17 24.71 3.30 8.55
C PRO A 17 24.30 2.43 7.38
N THR A 18 24.20 1.12 7.62
CA THR A 18 23.74 0.15 6.62
C THR A 18 22.40 0.62 6.05
N GLU A 19 22.13 0.37 4.76
CA GLU A 19 20.91 0.83 4.07
C GLU A 19 19.62 0.54 4.86
N PHE A 20 19.61 -0.56 5.60
CA PHE A 20 18.51 -0.95 6.47
C PHE A 20 18.23 0.07 7.59
N GLN A 21 19.27 0.64 8.20
CA GLN A 21 19.14 1.67 9.24
C GLN A 21 18.71 3.02 8.68
N LYS A 22 19.11 3.35 7.44
CA LYS A 22 18.71 4.60 6.76
C LYS A 22 17.22 4.61 6.40
N ASN A 23 16.66 3.47 5.99
CA ASN A 23 15.23 3.36 5.72
C ASN A 23 14.42 3.41 7.02
N LEU A 24 14.84 2.68 8.07
CA LEU A 24 14.11 2.65 9.34
C LEU A 24 13.92 4.05 9.95
N MET A 25 14.94 4.92 9.95
CA MET A 25 14.83 6.26 10.52
C MET A 25 13.96 7.23 9.70
N ARG A 26 13.82 7.04 8.39
CA ARG A 26 12.91 7.86 7.57
C ARG A 26 11.45 7.47 7.73
N PHE A 27 11.17 6.20 8.01
CA PHE A 27 9.80 5.71 8.18
C PHE A 27 9.31 5.70 9.64
N ALA A 28 10.21 5.69 10.63
CA ALA A 28 9.83 5.61 12.05
C ALA A 28 9.34 6.92 12.68
N PHE A 29 9.58 8.08 12.05
CA PHE A 29 9.30 9.39 12.67
C PHE A 29 8.59 10.39 11.74
N VAL A 30 7.83 9.90 10.77
CA VAL A 30 6.78 10.74 10.18
C VAL A 30 5.69 10.86 11.23
N ASN A 31 5.77 11.93 12.03
CA ASN A 31 4.64 12.43 12.80
C ASN A 31 3.41 12.32 11.91
N PRO A 32 2.29 11.69 12.36
CA PRO A 32 1.09 11.62 11.56
C PRO A 32 0.74 13.05 11.21
N LEU A 33 1.02 13.44 9.95
CA LEU A 33 0.79 14.79 9.46
C LEU A 33 -0.66 15.06 9.80
N LYS A 34 -0.87 16.02 10.72
CA LYS A 34 -2.17 16.37 11.28
C LYS A 34 -3.21 16.23 10.19
N LYS A 35 -4.15 15.29 10.38
CA LYS A 35 -5.26 14.94 9.48
C LYS A 35 -5.80 16.23 8.88
N LYS A 36 -5.29 16.61 7.71
CA LYS A 36 -5.61 17.90 7.10
C LYS A 36 -6.89 17.63 6.35
N GLU A 37 -8.00 18.14 6.89
CA GLU A 37 -9.31 18.10 6.24
C GLU A 37 -9.78 16.70 5.83
N GLY A 38 -9.73 15.71 6.73
CA GLY A 38 -10.32 14.38 6.48
C GLY A 38 -9.45 13.39 5.70
N TRP A 39 -8.29 13.81 5.21
CA TRP A 39 -7.34 12.94 4.53
C TRP A 39 -6.19 12.51 5.47
N SER A 40 -5.78 11.25 5.38
CA SER A 40 -4.60 10.69 6.05
C SER A 40 -3.53 10.34 5.02
N THR A 41 -2.27 10.44 5.42
CA THR A 41 -1.13 9.98 4.63
C THR A 41 -0.50 8.79 5.33
N GLU A 42 -0.54 7.64 4.68
CA GLU A 42 0.05 6.39 5.16
C GLU A 42 1.29 6.07 4.32
N TYR A 43 2.34 5.61 4.99
CA TYR A 43 3.62 5.29 4.35
C TYR A 43 3.73 3.78 4.22
N GLY A 44 3.84 3.29 2.99
CA GLY A 44 3.95 1.87 2.69
C GLY A 44 3.26 1.51 1.37
N ARG A 45 3.22 0.21 1.06
CA ARG A 45 2.39 -0.31 -0.04
C ARG A 45 0.97 -0.54 0.51
N PRO A 46 -0.07 0.02 -0.12
CA PRO A 46 -1.45 -0.24 0.30
C PRO A 46 -1.82 -1.70 0.01
N ASP A 47 -2.51 -2.33 0.95
CA ASP A 47 -3.19 -3.60 0.71
C ASP A 47 -4.53 -3.35 0.02
N LEU A 48 -4.48 -3.27 -1.31
CA LEU A 48 -5.65 -2.94 -2.14
C LEU A 48 -6.78 -3.97 -1.99
N ALA A 49 -6.43 -5.24 -1.77
CA ALA A 49 -7.43 -6.30 -1.64
C ALA A 49 -8.19 -6.16 -0.32
N TYR A 50 -7.46 -5.94 0.79
CA TYR A 50 -8.07 -5.69 2.08
C TYR A 50 -8.93 -4.43 2.06
N MET A 51 -8.41 -3.32 1.52
CA MET A 51 -9.13 -2.04 1.45
C MET A 51 -10.41 -2.15 0.61
N LEU A 52 -10.37 -2.81 -0.55
CA LEU A 52 -11.57 -3.01 -1.38
C LEU A 52 -12.62 -3.87 -0.66
N LYS A 53 -12.18 -4.87 0.10
CA LYS A 53 -13.07 -5.72 0.89
C LYS A 53 -13.69 -4.94 2.07
N GLU A 54 -12.89 -4.18 2.80
CA GLU A 54 -13.38 -3.30 3.86
C GLU A 54 -14.37 -2.26 3.31
N MET A 55 -14.09 -1.68 2.15
CA MET A 55 -15.04 -0.80 1.47
C MET A 55 -16.33 -1.51 1.05
N ALA A 56 -16.30 -2.81 0.78
CA ALA A 56 -17.47 -3.61 0.40
C ALA A 56 -18.31 -4.11 1.59
N THR A 57 -17.68 -4.35 2.75
CA THR A 57 -18.32 -5.04 3.89
C THR A 57 -18.18 -4.33 5.25
N GLY A 58 -17.47 -3.20 5.32
CA GLY A 58 -17.05 -2.56 6.58
C GLY A 58 -18.08 -1.66 7.27
N GLY A 59 -19.30 -1.54 6.74
CA GLY A 59 -20.36 -0.74 7.36
C GLY A 59 -20.92 -1.36 8.64
N ALA A 60 -21.60 -0.56 9.46
CA ALA A 60 -22.22 -1.02 10.72
C ALA A 60 -23.33 -2.07 10.50
N ASP A 61 -23.88 -2.11 9.30
CA ASP A 61 -24.89 -3.02 8.76
C ASP A 61 -24.27 -4.15 7.91
N GLY A 62 -22.95 -4.27 7.87
CA GLY A 62 -22.23 -5.22 7.00
C GLY A 62 -22.26 -4.84 5.51
N CYS A 63 -22.93 -3.73 5.18
CA CYS A 63 -22.97 -3.15 3.85
C CYS A 63 -21.94 -2.02 3.85
N GLY A 64 -20.79 -2.22 3.19
CA GLY A 64 -19.77 -1.18 3.13
C GLY A 64 -20.22 0.07 2.35
N ILE A 65 -19.26 0.90 1.94
CA ILE A 65 -19.55 2.13 1.17
C ILE A 65 -19.95 1.86 -0.28
N LEU A 66 -19.85 0.61 -0.75
CA LEU A 66 -20.22 0.24 -2.12
C LEU A 66 -21.74 0.27 -2.29
N GLY A 67 -22.20 1.01 -3.31
CA GLY A 67 -23.60 0.99 -3.72
C GLY A 67 -23.94 -0.24 -4.57
N ARG A 68 -25.20 -0.31 -5.03
CA ARG A 68 -25.70 -1.37 -5.93
C ARG A 68 -24.78 -1.63 -7.13
N ARG A 69 -24.26 -0.57 -7.74
CA ARG A 69 -23.40 -0.63 -8.92
C ARG A 69 -22.13 0.14 -8.63
N THR A 70 -21.00 -0.56 -8.61
CA THR A 70 -19.70 0.03 -8.29
C THR A 70 -18.73 -0.19 -9.44
N CYS A 71 -17.91 0.82 -9.76
CA CYS A 71 -16.83 0.67 -10.73
C CYS A 71 -15.49 1.03 -10.08
N VAL A 72 -14.50 0.16 -10.29
CA VAL A 72 -13.11 0.33 -9.86
C VAL A 72 -12.27 0.65 -11.09
N PHE A 73 -11.60 1.79 -11.06
CA PHE A 73 -10.67 2.20 -12.10
C PHE A 73 -9.24 2.01 -11.59
N VAL A 74 -8.40 1.33 -12.37
CA VAL A 74 -6.98 1.15 -12.04
C VAL A 74 -6.09 1.61 -13.20
N CYS A 75 -5.14 2.50 -12.90
CA CYS A 75 -4.08 2.92 -13.81
C CYS A 75 -2.76 2.84 -13.04
N GLY A 76 -1.83 2.02 -13.52
CA GLY A 76 -0.60 1.75 -12.78
C GLY A 76 0.24 0.60 -13.36
N PRO A 77 1.30 0.18 -12.64
CA PRO A 77 2.16 -0.91 -13.08
C PRO A 77 1.37 -2.21 -13.25
N PRO A 78 1.79 -3.12 -14.17
CA PRO A 78 1.07 -4.36 -14.45
C PRO A 78 0.76 -5.20 -13.19
N ALA A 79 1.71 -5.30 -12.26
CA ALA A 79 1.53 -6.05 -11.02
C ALA A 79 0.35 -5.51 -10.18
N MET A 80 0.24 -4.19 -10.03
CA MET A 80 -0.86 -3.56 -9.30
C MET A 80 -2.22 -3.82 -9.98
N ARG A 81 -2.25 -3.80 -11.32
CA ARG A 81 -3.48 -4.09 -12.08
C ARG A 81 -3.96 -5.52 -11.85
N ILE A 82 -3.03 -6.48 -11.80
CA ILE A 82 -3.34 -7.89 -11.51
C ILE A 82 -3.87 -8.04 -10.08
N ASP A 83 -3.24 -7.40 -9.10
CA ASP A 83 -3.68 -7.45 -7.70
C ASP A 83 -5.12 -6.93 -7.54
N VAL A 84 -5.42 -5.78 -8.17
CA VAL A 84 -6.78 -5.20 -8.17
C VAL A 84 -7.77 -6.10 -8.91
N ALA A 85 -7.36 -6.70 -10.03
CA ALA A 85 -8.20 -7.64 -10.78
C ALA A 85 -8.60 -8.86 -9.95
N ASN A 86 -7.65 -9.46 -9.25
CA ASN A 86 -7.92 -10.59 -8.37
C ASN A 86 -8.84 -10.20 -7.21
N ALA A 87 -8.63 -9.02 -6.61
CA ALA A 87 -9.48 -8.51 -5.54
C ALA A 87 -10.92 -8.27 -6.00
N VAL A 88 -11.11 -7.60 -7.14
CA VAL A 88 -12.45 -7.33 -7.70
C VAL A 88 -13.15 -8.63 -8.10
N ALA A 89 -12.42 -9.59 -8.68
CA ALA A 89 -12.99 -10.90 -9.01
C ALA A 89 -13.49 -11.65 -7.76
N GLY A 90 -12.78 -11.54 -6.64
CA GLY A 90 -13.24 -12.06 -5.35
C GLY A 90 -14.53 -11.40 -4.88
N LEU A 91 -14.62 -10.07 -4.97
CA LEU A 91 -15.82 -9.31 -4.58
C LEU A 91 -17.02 -9.55 -5.49
N GLN A 92 -16.79 -9.86 -6.77
CA GLN A 92 -17.87 -10.24 -7.68
C GLN A 92 -18.57 -11.54 -7.27
N ALA A 93 -17.87 -12.46 -6.60
CA ALA A 93 -18.50 -13.67 -6.07
C ALA A 93 -19.52 -13.34 -4.96
N ASP A 94 -19.26 -12.30 -4.16
CA ASP A 94 -20.13 -11.90 -3.04
C ASP A 94 -21.47 -11.31 -3.50
N ILE A 95 -21.59 -10.87 -4.76
CA ILE A 95 -22.84 -10.35 -5.36
C ILE A 95 -23.97 -11.39 -5.27
N TRP A 96 -23.64 -12.67 -5.40
CA TRP A 96 -24.63 -13.75 -5.34
C TRP A 96 -25.22 -13.96 -3.94
N GLY A 97 -24.49 -13.53 -2.90
CA GLY A 97 -24.90 -13.68 -1.50
C GLY A 97 -25.60 -12.45 -0.92
N ASP A 98 -25.58 -11.31 -1.62
CA ASP A 98 -25.98 -10.01 -1.08
C ASP A 98 -26.87 -9.25 -2.07
N GLY A 99 -28.18 -9.21 -1.78
CA GLY A 99 -29.17 -8.51 -2.63
C GLY A 99 -29.06 -6.98 -2.62
N SER A 100 -28.12 -6.40 -1.85
CA SER A 100 -27.81 -4.98 -1.90
C SER A 100 -26.82 -4.62 -3.02
N LYS A 101 -26.13 -5.62 -3.59
CA LYS A 101 -25.13 -5.48 -4.65
C LYS A 101 -25.66 -6.09 -5.94
N ASP A 102 -25.59 -5.32 -7.03
CA ASP A 102 -25.98 -5.78 -8.37
C ASP A 102 -24.74 -6.10 -9.22
N GLU A 103 -23.73 -5.21 -9.20
CA GLU A 103 -22.56 -5.34 -10.09
C GLU A 103 -21.34 -4.56 -9.56
N ILE A 104 -20.16 -5.16 -9.72
CA ILE A 104 -18.86 -4.53 -9.48
C ILE A 104 -18.04 -4.67 -10.75
N PHE A 105 -17.69 -3.55 -11.39
CA PHE A 105 -16.87 -3.52 -12.61
C PHE A 105 -15.44 -3.12 -12.32
N LEU A 106 -14.51 -3.72 -13.07
CA LEU A 106 -13.13 -3.28 -13.12
C LEU A 106 -12.84 -2.70 -14.50
N HIS A 107 -12.28 -1.50 -14.53
CA HIS A 107 -11.75 -0.89 -15.72
C HIS A 107 -10.26 -0.60 -15.56
N THR A 108 -9.45 -1.19 -16.43
CA THR A 108 -8.00 -1.01 -16.44
C THR A 108 -7.66 0.06 -17.45
N GLU A 109 -7.29 1.23 -16.97
CA GLU A 109 -7.00 2.39 -17.80
C GLU A 109 -5.49 2.54 -18.02
N ASN A 110 -5.13 3.07 -19.18
CA ASN A 110 -3.76 3.48 -19.48
C ASN A 110 -3.73 4.93 -19.95
N TYR A 111 -3.72 5.86 -19.00
CA TYR A 111 -3.70 7.30 -19.25
C TYR A 111 -2.30 7.84 -19.63
N ALA A 112 -1.30 6.97 -19.76
CA ALA A 112 0.08 7.32 -20.08
C ALA A 112 0.47 7.01 -21.54
N ILE A 113 -0.51 6.93 -22.44
CA ILE A 113 -0.30 6.88 -23.90
C ILE A 113 -0.21 8.30 -24.45
#